data_AF-A0A831RZF1-F1
#
_entry.id   AF-A0A831RZF1-F1
#
_cell.length_a   1.000
_cell.length_b   1.000
_cell.length_c   1.000
_cell.angle_alpha   90.00
_cell.angle_beta   90.00
_cell.angle_gamma   90.00
#
_symmetry.space_group_name_H-M   'P 1'
#
loop_
_entity.id
_entity.type
_entity.pdbx_description
1 polymer ?
#
loop_
_entity_poly.entity_id
_entity_poly.type
_entity_poly.pdbx_seq_one_letter_code
_entity_poly.pdbx_strand_id
1 'polypeptide(L)'
;LLTYAELVDFLIDKTDPTATLQIAYLRDVLYALRKKANAHLGLEQLSVDSPVYFSIKELYLHFKQANEQQLDFGKTKGTLYGAFDNFLVRFQSMYNDKRYDFLLRPQKRTKSEHLEDLLRDFVGLGEEKRQVTVIDLSPIPSDVRPMVSSQIARLAYEFNYWNPKRREFPILLVCEEAHQYLPKEGDPALAATRKAMERIAKEGRKYGVALCVISQRPTELSETVLAQCSNYLCLRISNPDDQAYVRGLMPEGEADMAETLASLSRGEVLAVGDATPLPTRFQVDVPNPPPASADVPLSESWRTGPDDLDVADIVNHWWQQKR
;
A
#
# COMPACT_ATOMS: atom_id res chain seq x y z
N LEU A 1 0.11 -12.03 -5.93
CA LEU A 1 0.84 -11.26 -4.88
C LEU A 1 -0.02 -10.90 -3.67
N LEU A 2 -1.32 -10.61 -3.83
CA LEU A 2 -2.21 -10.46 -2.68
C LEU A 2 -2.33 -11.77 -1.89
N THR A 3 -2.30 -11.63 -0.57
CA THR A 3 -2.58 -12.75 0.34
C THR A 3 -4.08 -13.04 0.33
N TYR A 4 -4.43 -14.20 0.85
CA TYR A 4 -5.81 -14.58 1.08
C TYR A 4 -6.56 -13.54 1.93
N ALA A 5 -5.95 -13.05 3.00
CA ALA A 5 -6.55 -12.04 3.88
C ALA A 5 -6.85 -10.73 3.13
N GLU A 6 -5.90 -10.23 2.33
CA GLU A 6 -6.11 -9.02 1.52
C GLU A 6 -7.15 -9.21 0.43
N LEU A 7 -7.24 -10.40 -0.17
CA LEU A 7 -8.27 -10.73 -1.14
C LEU A 7 -9.66 -10.79 -0.49
N VAL A 8 -9.76 -11.30 0.75
CA VAL A 8 -11.00 -11.25 1.53
C VAL A 8 -11.38 -9.81 1.81
N ASP A 9 -10.47 -8.99 2.32
CA ASP A 9 -10.73 -7.57 2.62
C ASP A 9 -11.15 -6.79 1.36
N PHE A 10 -10.54 -7.10 0.21
CA PHE A 10 -10.84 -6.45 -1.04
C PHE A 10 -12.18 -6.90 -1.66
N LEU A 11 -12.47 -8.21 -1.68
CA LEU A 11 -13.59 -8.76 -2.45
C LEU A 11 -14.85 -9.00 -1.63
N ILE A 12 -14.74 -9.23 -0.32
CA ILE A 12 -15.83 -9.70 0.53
C ILE A 12 -16.21 -8.60 1.52
N ASP A 13 -17.51 -8.34 1.63
CA ASP A 13 -18.03 -7.46 2.67
C ASP A 13 -18.23 -8.31 3.93
N LYS A 14 -17.47 -8.02 4.98
CA LYS A 14 -17.54 -8.77 6.25
C LYS A 14 -18.88 -8.61 6.96
N THR A 15 -19.68 -7.60 6.59
CA THR A 15 -21.02 -7.38 7.13
C THR A 15 -22.11 -8.17 6.39
N ASP A 16 -21.77 -8.79 5.25
CA ASP A 16 -22.70 -9.62 4.48
C ASP A 16 -23.10 -10.88 5.29
N PRO A 17 -24.40 -11.22 5.40
CA PRO A 17 -24.86 -12.43 6.10
C PRO A 17 -24.21 -13.74 5.60
N THR A 18 -23.77 -13.77 4.35
CA THR A 18 -23.12 -14.91 3.69
C THR A 18 -21.59 -14.81 3.70
N ALA A 19 -20.99 -13.80 4.34
CA ALA A 19 -19.55 -13.55 4.33
C ALA A 19 -18.72 -14.78 4.71
N THR A 20 -19.09 -15.50 5.77
CA THR A 20 -18.38 -16.72 6.21
C THR A 20 -18.32 -17.78 5.09
N LEU A 21 -19.43 -17.96 4.36
CA LEU A 21 -19.51 -18.88 3.24
C LEU A 21 -18.68 -18.38 2.05
N GLN A 22 -18.77 -17.09 1.71
CA GLN A 22 -17.96 -16.46 0.66
C GLN A 22 -16.45 -16.62 0.95
N ILE A 23 -16.03 -16.43 2.20
CA ILE A 23 -14.65 -16.57 2.67
C ILE A 23 -14.19 -18.02 2.47
N ALA A 24 -14.93 -19.00 2.98
CA ALA A 24 -14.59 -20.40 2.82
C ALA A 24 -14.49 -20.82 1.34
N TYR A 25 -15.46 -20.41 0.53
CA TYR A 25 -15.49 -20.71 -0.91
C TYR A 25 -14.34 -20.03 -1.66
N LEU A 26 -14.03 -18.77 -1.35
CA LEU A 26 -12.89 -18.05 -1.93
C LEU A 26 -11.59 -18.81 -1.71
N ARG A 27 -11.35 -19.34 -0.52
CA ARG A 27 -10.14 -20.09 -0.19
C ARG A 27 -9.94 -21.29 -1.10
N ASP A 28 -11.00 -22.09 -1.27
CA ASP A 28 -10.96 -23.34 -2.02
C ASP A 28 -10.78 -23.06 -3.52
N VAL A 29 -11.52 -22.09 -4.07
CA VAL A 29 -11.38 -21.67 -5.47
C VAL A 29 -9.99 -21.08 -5.74
N LEU A 30 -9.50 -20.22 -4.84
CA LEU A 30 -8.18 -19.59 -4.99
C LEU A 30 -7.07 -20.65 -5.03
N TYR A 31 -7.12 -21.64 -4.14
CA TYR A 31 -6.19 -22.77 -4.15
C TYR A 31 -6.26 -23.55 -5.46
N ALA A 32 -7.46 -23.91 -5.91
CA ALA A 32 -7.67 -24.67 -7.13
C ALA A 32 -7.14 -23.93 -8.38
N LEU A 33 -7.41 -22.63 -8.48
CA LEU A 33 -6.93 -21.79 -9.58
C LEU A 33 -5.42 -21.65 -9.58
N ARG A 34 -4.80 -21.38 -8.41
CA ARG A 34 -3.33 -21.32 -8.30
C ARG A 34 -2.69 -22.65 -8.68
N LYS A 35 -3.26 -23.78 -8.24
CA LYS A 35 -2.75 -25.12 -8.58
C LYS A 35 -2.86 -25.40 -10.07
N LYS A 36 -4.02 -25.12 -10.67
CA LYS A 36 -4.27 -25.34 -12.11
C LYS A 36 -3.38 -24.48 -13.00
N ALA A 37 -3.28 -23.18 -12.71
CA ALA A 37 -2.56 -22.23 -13.55
C ALA A 37 -1.03 -22.40 -13.51
N ASN A 38 -0.50 -23.14 -12.51
CA ASN A 38 0.93 -23.24 -12.25
C ASN A 38 1.43 -24.69 -12.15
N ALA A 39 0.66 -25.67 -12.64
CA ALA A 39 1.03 -27.07 -12.60
C ALA A 39 2.36 -27.36 -13.32
N HIS A 40 2.68 -26.57 -14.35
CA HIS A 40 3.93 -26.67 -15.13
C HIS A 40 5.18 -26.25 -14.34
N LEU A 41 5.04 -25.50 -13.24
CA LEU A 41 6.17 -25.08 -12.41
C LEU A 41 6.71 -26.21 -11.53
N GLY A 42 5.98 -27.34 -11.39
CA GLY A 42 6.45 -28.49 -10.62
C GLY A 42 6.68 -28.21 -9.13
N LEU A 43 5.97 -27.24 -8.55
CA LEU A 43 6.15 -26.85 -7.14
C LEU A 43 5.77 -28.00 -6.18
N GLU A 44 6.68 -28.39 -5.29
CA GLU A 44 6.43 -29.44 -4.29
C GLU A 44 5.38 -29.02 -3.26
N GLN A 45 5.39 -27.75 -2.86
CA GLN A 45 4.46 -27.17 -1.89
C GLN A 45 3.81 -25.91 -2.47
N LEU A 46 2.48 -25.91 -2.46
CA LEU A 46 1.65 -24.78 -2.85
C LEU A 46 0.62 -24.52 -1.76
N SER A 47 0.46 -23.26 -1.37
CA SER A 47 -0.57 -22.81 -0.44
C SER A 47 -1.45 -21.74 -1.08
N VAL A 48 -2.51 -21.36 -0.37
CA VAL A 48 -3.42 -20.25 -0.76
C VAL A 48 -2.68 -18.91 -0.81
N ASP A 49 -1.55 -18.77 -0.10
CA ASP A 49 -0.74 -17.54 -0.04
C ASP A 49 0.52 -17.59 -0.92
N SER A 50 0.88 -18.74 -1.52
CA SER A 50 2.02 -18.83 -2.44
C SER A 50 1.93 -17.78 -3.56
N PRO A 51 2.95 -16.95 -3.82
CA PRO A 51 2.87 -15.75 -4.67
C PRO A 51 2.82 -16.04 -6.18
N VAL A 52 2.07 -17.06 -6.58
CA VAL A 52 1.85 -17.47 -7.97
C VAL A 52 0.58 -16.84 -8.56
N TYR A 53 0.56 -16.74 -9.87
CA TYR A 53 -0.55 -16.21 -10.65
C TYR A 53 -1.83 -17.03 -10.49
N PHE A 54 -2.97 -16.33 -10.49
CA PHE A 54 -4.30 -16.90 -10.73
C PHE A 54 -5.13 -15.89 -11.51
N SER A 55 -6.12 -16.37 -12.27
CA SER A 55 -7.00 -15.49 -13.04
C SER A 55 -8.15 -14.97 -12.19
N ILE A 56 -8.23 -13.66 -11.98
CA ILE A 56 -9.35 -13.02 -11.29
C ILE A 56 -10.68 -13.19 -12.06
N LYS A 57 -10.61 -13.30 -13.39
CA LYS A 57 -11.77 -13.58 -14.24
C LYS A 57 -12.29 -15.00 -14.01
N GLU A 58 -11.39 -15.99 -13.92
CA GLU A 58 -11.81 -17.37 -13.62
C GLU A 58 -12.37 -17.47 -12.19
N LEU A 59 -11.79 -16.74 -11.22
CA LEU A 59 -12.33 -16.65 -9.87
C LEU A 59 -13.79 -16.20 -9.88
N TYR A 60 -14.09 -15.09 -10.58
CA TYR A 60 -15.46 -14.61 -10.75
C TYR A 60 -16.37 -15.67 -11.40
N LEU A 61 -15.90 -16.34 -12.45
CA LEU A 61 -16.69 -17.37 -13.14
C LEU A 61 -17.01 -18.56 -12.23
N HIS A 62 -16.10 -18.96 -11.35
CA HIS A 62 -16.37 -20.01 -10.36
C HIS A 62 -17.48 -19.62 -9.38
N PHE A 63 -17.43 -18.41 -8.83
CA PHE A 63 -18.51 -17.88 -7.97
C PHE A 63 -19.84 -17.84 -8.72
N LYS A 64 -19.82 -17.34 -9.97
CA LYS A 64 -21.02 -17.26 -10.81
C LYS A 64 -21.62 -18.64 -11.08
N GLN A 65 -20.79 -19.60 -11.48
CA GLN A 65 -21.24 -20.96 -11.78
C GLN A 65 -21.85 -21.64 -10.55
N ALA A 66 -21.22 -21.50 -9.37
CA ALA A 66 -21.78 -22.06 -8.14
C ALA A 66 -23.11 -21.39 -7.74
N ASN A 67 -23.21 -20.07 -7.93
CA ASN A 67 -24.42 -19.30 -7.64
C ASN A 67 -25.59 -19.61 -8.57
N GLU A 68 -25.30 -19.97 -9.82
CA GLU A 68 -26.30 -20.27 -10.86
C GLU A 68 -26.53 -21.77 -11.03
N GLN A 69 -25.86 -22.63 -10.25
CA GLN A 69 -25.88 -24.07 -10.44
C GLN A 69 -27.29 -24.64 -10.26
N GLN A 70 -27.80 -25.28 -11.31
CA GLN A 70 -29.04 -26.05 -11.29
C GLN A 70 -28.78 -27.50 -11.70
N LEU A 71 -29.51 -28.41 -11.08
CA LEU A 71 -29.49 -29.85 -11.32
C LEU A 71 -30.82 -30.28 -11.96
N ASP A 72 -30.88 -31.50 -12.49
CA ASP A 72 -32.10 -32.11 -13.06
C ASP A 72 -32.79 -31.24 -14.12
N PHE A 73 -32.01 -30.69 -15.06
CA PHE A 73 -32.50 -29.78 -16.12
C PHE A 73 -33.25 -28.54 -15.59
N GLY A 74 -32.80 -27.98 -14.47
CA GLY A 74 -33.39 -26.75 -13.90
C GLY A 74 -34.47 -27.00 -12.85
N LYS A 75 -34.79 -28.26 -12.53
CA LYS A 75 -35.81 -28.59 -11.53
C LYS A 75 -35.31 -28.45 -10.09
N THR A 76 -34.02 -28.67 -9.87
CA THR A 76 -33.43 -28.66 -8.54
C THR A 76 -32.34 -27.59 -8.47
N LYS A 77 -32.40 -26.70 -7.49
CA LYS A 77 -31.35 -25.69 -7.26
C LYS A 77 -30.15 -26.33 -6.55
N GLY A 78 -28.94 -25.97 -6.97
CA GLY A 78 -27.72 -26.37 -6.28
C GLY A 78 -27.64 -25.81 -4.85
N THR A 79 -26.78 -26.38 -4.02
CA THR A 79 -26.64 -26.01 -2.60
C THR A 79 -26.21 -24.56 -2.39
N LEU A 80 -25.43 -24.01 -3.33
CA LEU A 80 -24.93 -22.63 -3.32
C LEU A 80 -25.76 -21.68 -4.19
N TYR A 81 -26.92 -22.11 -4.70
CA TYR A 81 -27.73 -21.30 -5.59
C TYR A 81 -28.18 -20.01 -4.90
N GLY A 82 -27.86 -18.85 -5.49
CA GLY A 82 -28.14 -17.52 -4.93
C GLY A 82 -27.31 -17.13 -3.70
N ALA A 83 -26.40 -17.99 -3.23
CA ALA A 83 -25.62 -17.75 -2.02
C ALA A 83 -24.55 -16.64 -2.18
N PHE A 84 -24.27 -16.23 -3.42
CA PHE A 84 -23.22 -15.27 -3.77
C PHE A 84 -23.74 -14.06 -4.55
N ASP A 85 -25.05 -13.79 -4.57
CA ASP A 85 -25.64 -12.68 -5.33
C ASP A 85 -24.99 -11.33 -5.00
N ASN A 86 -24.86 -11.00 -3.72
CA ASN A 86 -24.23 -9.75 -3.26
C ASN A 86 -22.76 -9.65 -3.68
N PHE A 87 -22.00 -10.75 -3.55
CA PHE A 87 -20.62 -10.81 -3.99
C PHE A 87 -20.51 -10.54 -5.49
N LEU A 88 -21.36 -11.18 -6.31
CA LEU A 88 -21.33 -11.04 -7.75
C LEU A 88 -21.69 -9.63 -8.20
N VAL A 89 -22.69 -9.00 -7.59
CA VAL A 89 -23.07 -7.60 -7.86
C VAL A 89 -21.93 -6.65 -7.51
N ARG A 90 -21.34 -6.80 -6.31
CA ARG A 90 -20.21 -5.97 -5.87
C ARG A 90 -19.00 -6.16 -6.78
N PHE A 91 -18.65 -7.41 -7.10
CA PHE A 91 -17.54 -7.72 -7.99
C PHE A 91 -17.75 -7.09 -9.38
N GLN A 92 -18.95 -7.20 -9.96
CA GLN A 92 -19.26 -6.58 -11.25
C GLN A 92 -19.15 -5.06 -11.20
N SER A 93 -19.62 -4.43 -10.12
CA SER A 93 -19.48 -2.98 -9.91
C SER A 93 -18.01 -2.56 -9.95
N MET A 94 -17.15 -3.23 -9.16
CA MET A 94 -15.70 -2.97 -9.16
C MET A 94 -15.06 -3.28 -10.52
N TYR A 95 -15.46 -4.37 -11.18
CA TYR A 95 -14.92 -4.77 -12.47
C TYR A 95 -15.27 -3.78 -13.59
N ASN A 96 -16.41 -3.10 -13.50
CA ASN A 96 -16.81 -2.10 -14.49
C ASN A 96 -16.17 -0.73 -14.27
N ASP A 97 -15.70 -0.45 -13.05
CA ASP A 97 -14.99 0.78 -12.74
C ASP A 97 -13.52 0.69 -13.20
N LYS A 98 -13.17 1.53 -14.18
CA LYS A 98 -11.83 1.61 -14.79
C LYS A 98 -10.73 1.90 -13.79
N ARG A 99 -11.05 2.52 -12.65
CA ARG A 99 -10.09 2.84 -11.59
C ARG A 99 -9.45 1.58 -10.99
N TYR A 100 -10.09 0.41 -11.09
CA TYR A 100 -9.54 -0.87 -10.63
C TYR A 100 -8.87 -1.68 -11.73
N ASP A 101 -8.77 -1.18 -12.97
CA ASP A 101 -8.20 -1.92 -14.11
C ASP A 101 -6.76 -2.36 -13.85
N PHE A 102 -5.98 -1.58 -13.09
CA PHE A 102 -4.61 -1.95 -12.72
C PHE A 102 -4.53 -3.29 -11.97
N LEU A 103 -5.57 -3.63 -11.20
CA LEU A 103 -5.66 -4.85 -10.39
C LEU A 103 -6.49 -5.94 -11.09
N LEU A 104 -7.63 -5.56 -11.67
CA LEU A 104 -8.62 -6.50 -12.21
C LEU A 104 -8.40 -6.82 -13.70
N ARG A 105 -7.67 -5.98 -14.43
CA ARG A 105 -7.36 -6.15 -15.86
C ARG A 105 -5.88 -5.84 -16.17
N PRO A 106 -4.91 -6.48 -15.47
CA PRO A 106 -3.50 -6.21 -15.70
C PRO A 106 -3.09 -6.58 -17.12
N GLN A 107 -2.40 -5.67 -17.81
CA GLN A 107 -1.89 -5.88 -19.18
C GLN A 107 -0.46 -6.43 -19.21
N LYS A 108 0.29 -6.23 -18.12
CA LYS A 108 1.67 -6.68 -17.94
C LYS A 108 1.75 -7.66 -16.78
N ARG A 109 2.77 -8.52 -16.79
CA ARG A 109 3.09 -9.44 -15.68
C ARG A 109 1.94 -10.37 -15.29
N THR A 110 1.32 -10.99 -16.29
CA THR A 110 0.10 -11.81 -16.16
C THR A 110 0.36 -13.31 -15.96
N LYS A 111 1.55 -13.67 -15.49
CA LYS A 111 2.02 -15.05 -15.28
C LYS A 111 3.01 -15.10 -14.13
N SER A 112 3.19 -16.27 -13.52
CA SER A 112 4.05 -16.44 -12.34
C SER A 112 5.53 -16.21 -12.63
N GLU A 113 5.99 -16.53 -13.84
CA GLU A 113 7.37 -16.37 -14.28
C GLU A 113 7.80 -14.90 -14.28
N HIS A 114 6.87 -13.98 -14.48
CA HIS A 114 7.14 -12.54 -14.43
C HIS A 114 7.42 -12.02 -13.01
N LEU A 115 7.29 -12.86 -11.97
CA LEU A 115 7.60 -12.47 -10.59
C LEU A 115 9.08 -12.13 -10.44
N GLU A 116 9.98 -12.84 -11.13
CA GLU A 116 11.41 -12.51 -11.12
C GLU A 116 11.63 -11.09 -11.62
N ASP A 117 11.17 -10.78 -12.83
CA ASP A 117 11.31 -9.44 -13.42
C ASP A 117 10.65 -8.35 -12.55
N LEU A 118 9.52 -8.65 -11.93
CA LEU A 118 8.86 -7.73 -11.00
C LEU A 118 9.75 -7.43 -9.79
N LEU A 119 10.30 -8.47 -9.15
CA LEU A 119 11.15 -8.31 -7.98
C LEU A 119 12.47 -7.61 -8.33
N ARG A 120 13.02 -7.87 -9.52
CA ARG A 120 14.20 -7.17 -10.02
C ARG A 120 13.94 -5.68 -10.14
N ASP A 121 12.86 -5.27 -10.80
CA ASP A 121 12.49 -3.85 -10.88
C ASP A 121 12.22 -3.25 -9.50
N PHE A 122 11.49 -3.98 -8.65
CA PHE A 122 11.11 -3.54 -7.31
C PHE A 122 12.33 -3.19 -6.44
N VAL A 123 13.41 -3.98 -6.53
CA VAL A 123 14.64 -3.77 -5.75
C VAL A 123 15.76 -3.07 -6.52
N GLY A 124 15.46 -2.48 -7.69
CA GLY A 124 16.43 -1.69 -8.46
C GLY A 124 17.48 -2.52 -9.23
N LEU A 125 17.19 -3.80 -9.49
CA LEU A 125 17.98 -4.76 -10.26
C LEU A 125 17.40 -5.04 -11.66
N GLY A 126 16.54 -4.14 -12.16
CA GLY A 126 16.01 -4.15 -13.53
C GLY A 126 17.11 -3.97 -14.60
N GLU A 127 16.72 -3.66 -15.84
CA GLU A 127 17.66 -3.50 -16.96
C GLU A 127 18.78 -2.51 -16.63
N GLU A 128 18.40 -1.34 -16.12
CA GLU A 128 19.34 -0.39 -15.53
C GLU A 128 19.31 -0.52 -14.01
N LYS A 129 20.48 -0.77 -13.43
CA LYS A 129 20.60 -0.81 -11.97
C LYS A 129 20.37 0.57 -11.38
N ARG A 130 19.41 0.69 -10.47
CA ARG A 130 19.07 1.92 -9.76
C ARG A 130 19.15 1.70 -8.26
N GLN A 131 19.61 2.70 -7.51
CA GLN A 131 19.67 2.64 -6.04
C GLN A 131 18.36 3.07 -5.38
N VAL A 132 17.53 3.81 -6.12
CA VAL A 132 16.24 4.34 -5.67
C VAL A 132 15.19 3.88 -6.66
N THR A 133 14.20 3.16 -6.16
CA THR A 133 13.00 2.77 -6.91
C THR A 133 11.81 3.53 -6.34
N VAL A 134 11.16 4.33 -7.18
CA VAL A 134 9.96 5.11 -6.79
C VAL A 134 8.72 4.37 -7.28
N ILE A 135 7.80 4.07 -6.37
CA ILE A 135 6.52 3.44 -6.68
C ILE A 135 5.43 4.51 -6.58
N ASP A 136 4.98 5.00 -7.72
CA ASP A 136 3.94 6.04 -7.79
C ASP A 136 2.54 5.44 -7.51
N LEU A 137 1.95 5.84 -6.38
CA LEU A 137 0.60 5.46 -5.98
C LEU A 137 -0.46 6.53 -6.29
N SER A 138 -0.08 7.66 -6.92
CA SER A 138 -1.00 8.73 -7.26
C SER A 138 -2.16 8.31 -8.18
N PRO A 139 -2.02 7.34 -9.11
CA PRO A 139 -3.14 6.87 -9.92
C PRO A 139 -4.07 5.90 -9.18
N ILE A 140 -3.69 5.44 -7.99
CA ILE A 140 -4.40 4.41 -7.25
C ILE A 140 -5.53 5.05 -6.41
N PRO A 141 -6.77 4.54 -6.51
CA PRO A 141 -7.90 5.04 -5.72
C PRO A 141 -7.65 4.92 -4.21
N SER A 142 -8.16 5.89 -3.45
CA SER A 142 -7.91 6.00 -2.01
C SER A 142 -8.42 4.81 -1.20
N ASP A 143 -9.48 4.13 -1.65
CA ASP A 143 -10.08 2.97 -0.99
C ASP A 143 -9.22 1.69 -1.11
N VAL A 144 -8.41 1.57 -2.16
CA VAL A 144 -7.49 0.42 -2.35
C VAL A 144 -6.03 0.75 -2.07
N ARG A 145 -5.66 2.03 -2.01
CA ARG A 145 -4.30 2.48 -1.71
C ARG A 145 -3.70 1.81 -0.47
N PRO A 146 -4.42 1.67 0.67
CA PRO A 146 -3.83 1.04 1.85
C PRO A 146 -3.51 -0.44 1.67
N MET A 147 -4.33 -1.18 0.91
CA MET A 147 -4.06 -2.57 0.57
C MET A 147 -2.83 -2.68 -0.35
N VAL A 148 -2.68 -1.77 -1.31
CA VAL A 148 -1.49 -1.72 -2.18
C VAL A 148 -0.23 -1.40 -1.36
N SER A 149 -0.30 -0.42 -0.43
CA SER A 149 0.81 -0.10 0.48
C SER A 149 1.20 -1.29 1.36
N SER A 150 0.22 -2.05 1.88
CA SER A 150 0.45 -3.31 2.62
C SER A 150 1.22 -4.32 1.80
N GLN A 151 0.80 -4.52 0.54
CA GLN A 151 1.44 -5.45 -0.37
C GLN A 151 2.90 -5.05 -0.62
N ILE A 152 3.17 -3.77 -0.89
CA ILE A 152 4.53 -3.25 -1.12
C ILE A 152 5.41 -3.51 0.11
N ALA A 153 4.92 -3.19 1.30
CA ALA A 153 5.64 -3.40 2.55
C ALA A 153 5.97 -4.88 2.77
N ARG A 154 4.97 -5.75 2.61
CA ARG A 154 5.17 -7.19 2.72
C ARG A 154 6.13 -7.71 1.67
N LEU A 155 6.05 -7.24 0.42
CA LEU A 155 6.93 -7.66 -0.67
C LEU A 155 8.40 -7.33 -0.35
N ALA A 156 8.67 -6.13 0.16
CA ALA A 156 10.01 -5.74 0.62
C ALA A 156 10.53 -6.64 1.76
N TYR A 157 9.67 -6.90 2.75
CA TYR A 157 10.01 -7.81 3.85
C TYR A 157 10.28 -9.24 3.35
N GLU A 158 9.39 -9.80 2.55
CA GLU A 158 9.46 -11.18 2.06
C GLU A 158 10.64 -11.40 1.13
N PHE A 159 10.92 -10.45 0.23
CA PHE A 159 12.10 -10.51 -0.64
C PHE A 159 13.36 -10.75 0.20
N ASN A 160 13.57 -9.93 1.24
CA ASN A 160 14.76 -10.05 2.08
C ASN A 160 14.67 -11.17 3.13
N TYR A 161 13.46 -11.61 3.50
CA TYR A 161 13.26 -12.81 4.32
C TYR A 161 13.79 -14.06 3.61
N TRP A 162 13.49 -14.20 2.31
CA TRP A 162 13.93 -15.32 1.48
C TRP A 162 15.34 -15.14 0.89
N ASN A 163 15.89 -13.92 0.92
CA ASN A 163 17.23 -13.64 0.42
C ASN A 163 18.33 -14.14 1.39
N PRO A 164 19.20 -15.10 0.98
CA PRO A 164 20.31 -15.54 1.80
C PRO A 164 21.37 -14.43 2.03
N LYS A 165 21.46 -13.46 1.11
CA LYS A 165 22.38 -12.31 1.17
C LYS A 165 21.75 -11.05 1.76
N ARG A 166 20.63 -11.16 2.48
CA ARG A 166 19.89 -10.00 3.04
C ARG A 166 20.72 -9.03 3.90
N ARG A 167 21.82 -9.51 4.51
CA ARG A 167 22.74 -8.65 5.28
C ARG A 167 23.60 -7.75 4.39
N GLU A 168 23.88 -8.18 3.17
CA GLU A 168 24.66 -7.42 2.16
C GLU A 168 23.75 -6.58 1.27
N PHE A 169 22.43 -6.78 1.35
CA PHE A 169 21.43 -6.11 0.52
C PHE A 169 20.29 -5.55 1.40
N PRO A 170 20.56 -4.52 2.22
CA PRO A 170 19.50 -3.90 3.01
C PRO A 170 18.54 -3.08 2.13
N ILE A 171 17.25 -3.12 2.46
CA ILE A 171 16.21 -2.31 1.81
C ILE A 171 15.71 -1.27 2.81
N LEU A 172 15.69 0.00 2.40
CA LEU A 172 14.98 1.06 3.12
C LEU A 172 13.64 1.32 2.43
N LEU A 173 12.55 0.96 3.08
CA LEU A 173 11.21 1.29 2.61
C LEU A 173 10.82 2.68 3.12
N VAL A 174 10.66 3.64 2.21
CA VAL A 174 10.22 5.00 2.53
C VAL A 174 8.73 5.14 2.22
N CYS A 175 7.96 5.46 3.25
CA CYS A 175 6.51 5.53 3.25
C CYS A 175 6.06 7.00 3.33
N GLU A 176 5.71 7.60 2.19
CA GLU A 176 5.13 8.95 2.11
C GLU A 176 3.65 8.95 2.50
N GLU A 177 3.15 10.05 3.07
CA GLU A 177 1.75 10.23 3.47
C GLU A 177 1.23 9.08 4.35
N ALA A 178 2.09 8.59 5.25
CA ALA A 178 1.85 7.31 5.90
C ALA A 178 0.59 7.24 6.76
N HIS A 179 0.07 8.39 7.22
CA HIS A 179 -1.20 8.45 7.96
C HIS A 179 -2.39 7.92 7.14
N GLN A 180 -2.30 7.94 5.81
CA GLN A 180 -3.34 7.41 4.91
C GLN A 180 -3.50 5.89 4.99
N TYR A 181 -2.49 5.16 5.45
CA TYR A 181 -2.50 3.69 5.45
C TYR A 181 -1.90 3.07 6.73
N LEU A 182 -1.45 3.89 7.67
CA LEU A 182 -0.94 3.49 8.97
C LEU A 182 -1.61 4.29 10.11
N PRO A 183 -2.95 4.27 10.22
CA PRO A 183 -3.66 5.08 11.20
C PRO A 183 -3.37 4.63 12.64
N LYS A 184 -3.50 5.58 13.58
CA LYS A 184 -3.45 5.37 15.03
C LYS A 184 -4.56 4.43 15.49
N GLU A 185 -5.79 4.68 15.06
CA GLU A 185 -6.94 3.88 15.41
C GLU A 185 -7.05 2.62 14.57
N GLY A 186 -7.58 1.56 15.18
CA GLY A 186 -7.72 0.26 14.54
C GLY A 186 -8.91 0.19 13.61
N ASP A 187 -8.87 0.93 12.49
CA ASP A 187 -9.79 0.66 11.38
C ASP A 187 -9.62 -0.82 10.98
N PRO A 188 -10.66 -1.66 11.14
CA PRO A 188 -10.59 -3.06 10.77
C PRO A 188 -10.24 -3.27 9.29
N ALA A 189 -10.55 -2.31 8.41
CA ALA A 189 -10.18 -2.35 7.00
C ALA A 189 -8.66 -2.18 6.78
N LEU A 190 -7.97 -1.55 7.73
CA LEU A 190 -6.53 -1.25 7.66
C LEU A 190 -5.68 -2.14 8.55
N ALA A 191 -6.30 -3.11 9.24
CA ALA A 191 -5.62 -4.00 10.17
C ALA A 191 -4.50 -4.83 9.50
N ALA A 192 -4.72 -5.30 8.27
CA ALA A 192 -3.72 -6.05 7.51
C ALA A 192 -2.49 -5.17 7.18
N THR A 193 -2.73 -3.96 6.67
CA THR A 193 -1.70 -2.98 6.35
C THR A 193 -0.88 -2.59 7.57
N ARG A 194 -1.57 -2.26 8.68
CA ARG A 194 -0.91 -1.92 9.94
C ARG A 194 -0.04 -3.07 10.43
N LYS A 195 -0.54 -4.31 10.39
CA LYS A 195 0.21 -5.50 10.80
C LYS A 195 1.47 -5.72 9.95
N ALA A 196 1.40 -5.48 8.64
CA ALA A 196 2.57 -5.61 7.76
C ALA A 196 3.66 -4.59 8.11
N MET A 197 3.28 -3.33 8.31
CA MET A 197 4.21 -2.24 8.67
C MET A 197 4.77 -2.42 10.09
N GLU A 198 3.93 -2.74 11.07
CA GLU A 198 4.37 -3.05 12.44
C GLU A 198 5.36 -4.22 12.48
N ARG A 199 5.20 -5.22 11.61
CA ARG A 199 6.15 -6.33 11.50
C ARG A 199 7.51 -5.86 11.01
N ILE A 200 7.57 -4.96 10.03
CA ILE A 200 8.85 -4.37 9.58
C ILE A 200 9.46 -3.55 10.73
N ALA A 201 8.67 -2.75 11.41
CA ALA A 201 9.15 -1.92 12.53
C ALA A 201 9.75 -2.79 13.66
N LYS A 202 9.09 -3.90 14.02
CA LYS A 202 9.52 -4.80 15.11
C LYS A 202 10.65 -5.76 14.72
N GLU A 203 10.62 -6.29 13.49
CA GLU A 203 11.49 -7.43 13.10
C GLU A 203 12.42 -7.10 11.92
N GLY A 204 12.21 -6.00 11.21
CA GLY A 204 12.89 -5.68 9.96
C GLY A 204 14.41 -5.67 10.06
N ARG A 205 14.96 -5.23 11.21
CA ARG A 205 16.39 -5.26 11.51
C ARG A 205 17.02 -6.66 11.33
N LYS A 206 16.30 -7.73 11.70
CA LYS A 206 16.78 -9.12 11.54
C LYS A 206 16.93 -9.53 10.07
N TYR A 207 16.12 -8.93 9.21
CA TYR A 207 16.03 -9.28 7.79
C TYR A 207 16.64 -8.23 6.86
N GLY A 208 17.26 -7.17 7.39
CA GLY A 208 17.83 -6.11 6.56
C GLY A 208 16.76 -5.28 5.85
N VAL A 209 15.62 -5.04 6.49
CA VAL A 209 14.57 -4.16 5.98
C VAL A 209 14.32 -3.07 7.01
N ALA A 210 14.60 -1.82 6.63
CA ALA A 210 14.36 -0.64 7.44
C ALA A 210 13.09 0.07 6.94
N LEU A 211 12.44 0.80 7.84
CA LEU A 211 11.25 1.57 7.57
C LEU A 211 11.53 3.05 7.84
N CYS A 212 11.19 3.92 6.90
CA CYS A 212 11.14 5.36 7.08
C CYS A 212 9.70 5.82 6.84
N VAL A 213 9.11 6.48 7.84
CA VAL A 213 7.72 6.93 7.81
C VAL A 213 7.72 8.45 7.70
N ILE A 214 7.05 8.99 6.69
CA ILE A 214 6.94 10.42 6.43
C ILE A 214 5.45 10.81 6.54
N SER A 215 5.15 11.78 7.40
CA SER A 215 3.80 12.29 7.59
C SER A 215 3.81 13.71 8.17
N GLN A 216 2.84 14.49 7.76
CA GLN A 216 2.47 15.80 8.29
C GLN A 216 1.47 15.72 9.45
N ARG A 217 0.91 14.53 9.73
CA ARG A 217 -0.05 14.28 10.81
C ARG A 217 0.48 13.19 11.74
N PRO A 218 1.41 13.51 12.66
CA PRO A 218 2.02 12.51 13.52
C PRO A 218 1.02 11.89 14.50
N THR A 219 0.06 12.67 15.01
CA THR A 219 -1.00 12.18 15.92
C THR A 219 -1.94 11.14 15.30
N GLU A 220 -2.06 11.13 13.96
CA GLU A 220 -2.89 10.16 13.23
C GLU A 220 -2.14 8.86 12.91
N LEU A 221 -0.85 8.74 13.22
CA LEU A 221 -0.05 7.54 12.92
C LEU A 221 -0.11 6.47 14.00
N SER A 222 0.16 5.22 13.61
CA SER A 222 0.32 4.09 14.54
C SER A 222 1.41 4.36 15.59
N GLU A 223 0.98 4.47 16.86
CA GLU A 223 1.86 4.57 18.02
C GLU A 223 2.87 3.41 18.08
N THR A 224 2.43 2.20 17.73
CA THR A 224 3.29 1.02 17.70
C THR A 224 4.46 1.18 16.73
N VAL A 225 4.25 1.76 15.55
CA VAL A 225 5.33 1.96 14.58
C VAL A 225 6.24 3.08 15.03
N LEU A 226 5.67 4.21 15.47
CA LEU A 226 6.45 5.35 15.95
C LEU A 226 7.32 4.98 17.16
N ALA A 227 6.81 4.21 18.11
CA ALA A 227 7.57 3.74 19.27
C ALA A 227 8.75 2.79 18.91
N GLN A 228 8.82 2.29 17.68
CA GLN A 228 9.95 1.49 17.19
C GLN A 228 10.93 2.32 16.33
N CYS A 229 10.63 3.58 16.05
CA CYS A 229 11.54 4.46 15.34
C CYS A 229 12.68 4.90 16.28
N SER A 230 13.92 4.53 15.92
CA SER A 230 15.12 4.97 16.65
C SER A 230 15.57 6.38 16.29
N ASN A 231 15.02 6.96 15.21
CA ASN A 231 15.46 8.23 14.64
C ASN A 231 14.24 9.07 14.26
N TYR A 232 14.29 10.35 14.59
CA TYR A 232 13.26 11.33 14.26
C TYR A 232 13.91 12.51 13.53
N LEU A 233 13.37 12.83 12.36
CA LEU A 233 13.71 14.03 11.60
C LEU A 233 12.48 14.93 11.58
N CYS A 234 12.42 15.86 12.52
CA CYS A 234 11.27 16.73 12.71
C CYS A 234 11.47 18.05 11.97
N LEU A 235 10.60 18.31 10.99
CA LEU A 235 10.46 19.63 10.38
C LEU A 235 9.56 20.51 11.26
N ARG A 236 9.28 21.73 10.79
CA ARG A 236 8.36 22.65 11.47
C ARG A 236 7.00 22.00 11.75
N ILE A 237 6.63 21.93 13.02
CA ILE A 237 5.29 21.53 13.49
C ILE A 237 4.70 22.69 14.26
N SER A 238 3.57 23.23 13.79
CA SER A 238 2.93 24.40 14.40
C SER A 238 1.76 24.04 15.31
N ASN A 239 1.13 22.88 15.10
CA ASN A 239 0.02 22.43 15.94
C ASN A 239 0.55 22.02 17.33
N PRO A 240 0.02 22.56 18.44
CA PRO A 240 0.45 22.19 19.79
C PRO A 240 0.24 20.72 20.16
N ASP A 241 -0.85 20.09 19.69
CA ASP A 241 -1.15 18.68 19.96
C ASP A 241 -0.13 17.77 19.26
N ASP A 242 0.23 18.07 18.02
CA ASP A 242 1.28 17.35 17.30
C ASP A 242 2.66 17.55 17.93
N GLN A 243 2.96 18.75 18.43
CA GLN A 243 4.20 19.01 19.18
C GLN A 243 4.26 18.20 20.47
N ALA A 244 3.18 18.18 21.25
CA ALA A 244 3.08 17.41 22.48
C ALA A 244 3.20 15.90 22.21
N TYR A 245 2.61 15.43 21.11
CA TYR A 245 2.69 14.04 20.69
C TYR A 245 4.12 13.65 20.29
N VAL A 246 4.78 14.45 19.44
CA VAL A 246 6.19 14.23 19.06
C VAL A 246 7.12 14.30 20.28
N ARG A 247 6.87 15.23 21.21
CA ARG A 247 7.61 15.33 22.47
C ARG A 247 7.56 14.02 23.28
N GLY A 248 6.40 13.36 23.32
CA GLY A 248 6.23 12.08 24.00
C GLY A 248 6.93 10.90 23.33
N LEU A 249 7.33 11.04 22.06
CA LEU A 249 8.04 10.01 21.30
C LEU A 249 9.57 10.17 21.36
N MET A 250 10.04 11.38 21.66
CA MET A 250 11.47 11.65 21.83
C MET A 250 12.00 10.99 23.11
N PRO A 251 13.26 10.53 23.13
CA PRO A 251 13.93 10.08 24.35
C PRO A 251 13.85 11.12 25.48
N GLU A 252 13.77 10.67 26.74
CA GLU A 252 13.49 11.53 27.90
C GLU A 252 14.42 12.75 28.02
N GLY A 253 15.69 12.62 27.63
CA GLY A 253 16.67 13.71 27.69
C GLY A 253 16.57 14.76 26.57
N GLU A 254 15.69 14.54 25.59
CA GLU A 254 15.64 15.29 24.34
C GLU A 254 14.25 15.94 24.12
N ALA A 255 13.28 15.64 25.00
CA ALA A 255 11.90 16.08 24.92
C ALA A 255 11.73 17.61 24.91
N ASP A 256 12.57 18.35 25.65
CA ASP A 256 12.52 19.83 25.67
C ASP A 256 12.84 20.46 24.31
N MET A 257 13.54 19.74 23.43
CA MET A 257 13.84 20.24 22.09
C MET A 257 12.62 20.31 21.19
N ALA A 258 11.55 19.58 21.51
CA ALA A 258 10.28 19.66 20.81
C ALA A 258 9.68 21.08 20.84
N GLU A 259 10.01 21.91 21.84
CA GLU A 259 9.57 23.31 21.92
C GLU A 259 10.13 24.18 20.79
N THR A 260 11.23 23.76 20.18
CA THR A 260 11.84 24.48 19.05
C THR A 260 11.13 24.22 17.73
N LEU A 261 10.29 23.18 17.62
CA LEU A 261 9.65 22.75 16.38
C LEU A 261 8.77 23.84 15.76
N ALA A 262 8.08 24.63 16.58
CA ALA A 262 7.24 25.74 16.10
C ALA A 262 8.06 26.88 15.46
N SER A 263 9.33 27.01 15.86
CA SER A 263 10.24 28.08 15.44
C SER A 263 11.10 27.75 14.22
N LEU A 264 11.07 26.49 13.76
CA LEU A 264 11.83 26.07 12.59
C LEU A 264 11.35 26.76 11.32
N SER A 265 12.30 27.23 10.52
CA SER A 265 12.07 27.78 9.18
C SER A 265 11.92 26.66 8.15
N ARG A 266 11.48 27.00 6.94
CA ARG A 266 11.36 26.02 5.85
C ARG A 266 12.72 25.38 5.56
N GLY A 267 12.76 24.04 5.60
CA GLY A 267 13.97 23.27 5.35
C GLY A 267 14.90 23.14 6.57
N GLU A 268 14.57 23.76 7.71
CA GLU A 268 15.23 23.43 8.96
C GLU A 268 14.65 22.15 9.56
N VAL A 269 15.53 21.28 10.05
CA VAL A 269 15.21 19.98 10.63
C VAL A 269 15.86 19.89 12.00
N LEU A 270 15.10 19.39 12.97
CA LEU A 270 15.62 18.87 14.23
C LEU A 270 15.75 17.34 14.10
N ALA A 271 16.97 16.83 14.15
CA ALA A 271 17.27 15.40 14.21
C ALA A 271 17.53 14.94 15.64
N VAL A 272 16.91 13.83 16.00
CA VAL A 272 16.97 13.21 17.33
C VAL A 272 17.07 11.69 17.17
N GLY A 273 17.79 11.02 18.08
CA GLY A 273 17.97 9.57 18.08
C GLY A 273 19.34 9.08 17.57
N ASP A 274 19.45 7.78 17.35
CA ASP A 274 20.73 7.05 17.17
C ASP A 274 21.57 7.48 15.95
N ALA A 275 20.94 8.14 14.96
CA ALA A 275 21.60 8.62 13.74
C ALA A 275 22.48 9.86 13.99
N THR A 276 22.31 10.53 15.12
CA THR A 276 23.09 11.71 15.51
C THR A 276 23.68 11.53 16.91
N PRO A 277 24.96 11.89 17.16
CA PRO A 277 25.58 11.70 18.47
C PRO A 277 24.98 12.60 19.56
N LEU A 278 24.43 13.75 19.13
CA LEU A 278 23.65 14.68 19.93
C LEU A 278 22.52 15.20 19.05
N PRO A 279 21.35 15.52 19.62
CA PRO A 279 20.30 16.17 18.85
C PRO A 279 20.82 17.40 18.11
N THR A 280 20.51 17.48 16.82
CA THR A 280 21.12 18.47 15.92
C THR A 280 20.06 19.17 15.11
N ARG A 281 20.07 20.50 15.13
CA ARG A 281 19.32 21.34 14.20
C ARG A 281 20.20 21.66 13.00
N PHE A 282 19.71 21.41 11.79
CA PHE A 282 20.43 21.74 10.55
C PHE A 282 19.48 22.15 9.43
N GLN A 283 20.04 22.79 8.41
CA GLN A 283 19.34 23.15 7.17
C GLN A 283 19.53 22.03 6.15
N VAL A 284 18.45 21.56 5.55
CA VAL A 284 18.48 20.58 4.46
C VAL A 284 18.78 21.29 3.14
N ASP A 285 19.69 20.72 2.36
CA ASP A 285 19.98 21.18 1.00
C ASP A 285 18.78 20.97 0.08
N VAL A 286 18.53 21.94 -0.81
CA VAL A 286 17.45 21.83 -1.79
C VAL A 286 17.81 20.80 -2.85
N PRO A 287 16.93 19.83 -3.17
CA PRO A 287 17.21 18.81 -4.18
C PRO A 287 17.40 19.44 -5.57
N ASN A 288 18.31 18.86 -6.36
CA ASN A 288 18.56 19.22 -7.75
C ASN A 288 18.59 17.97 -8.64
N PRO A 289 17.61 17.78 -9.56
CA PRO A 289 16.49 18.68 -9.83
C PRO A 289 15.46 18.71 -8.69
N PRO A 290 14.67 19.79 -8.57
CA PRO A 290 13.56 19.82 -7.62
C PRO A 290 12.50 18.76 -7.99
N PRO A 291 11.76 18.22 -6.99
CA PRO A 291 10.70 17.27 -7.26
C PRO A 291 9.58 17.91 -8.10
N ALA A 292 8.82 17.08 -8.83
CA ALA A 292 7.67 17.50 -9.62
C ALA A 292 6.42 17.86 -8.77
N SER A 293 6.66 18.34 -7.54
CA SER A 293 5.66 18.67 -6.53
C SER A 293 5.77 20.12 -6.05
N ALA A 294 6.40 20.99 -6.84
CA ALA A 294 6.49 22.41 -6.51
C ALA A 294 5.09 22.99 -6.29
N ASP A 295 4.91 23.70 -5.18
CA ASP A 295 3.68 24.41 -4.88
C ASP A 295 3.31 25.32 -6.05
N VAL A 296 2.02 25.35 -6.41
CA VAL A 296 1.53 26.34 -7.37
C VAL A 296 1.81 27.72 -6.78
N PRO A 297 2.45 28.65 -7.51
CA PRO A 297 2.77 29.97 -7.00
C PRO A 297 1.50 30.84 -6.94
N LEU A 298 0.58 30.51 -6.02
CA LEU A 298 -0.79 31.03 -5.96
C LEU A 298 -0.86 32.55 -6.08
N SER A 299 -0.02 33.27 -5.34
CA SER A 299 -0.03 34.73 -5.36
C SER A 299 0.41 35.33 -6.69
N GLU A 300 1.33 34.67 -7.40
CA GLU A 300 1.78 35.08 -8.74
C GLU A 300 0.71 34.67 -9.76
N SER A 301 0.25 33.42 -9.71
CA SER A 301 -0.81 32.91 -10.57
C SER A 301 -2.13 33.68 -10.45
N TRP A 302 -2.48 34.25 -9.29
CA TRP A 302 -3.65 35.13 -9.15
C TRP A 302 -3.43 36.53 -9.75
N ARG A 303 -2.18 36.98 -9.87
CA ARG A 303 -1.85 38.30 -10.42
C ARG A 303 -1.62 38.26 -11.93
N THR A 304 -0.97 37.21 -12.42
CA THR A 304 -0.50 37.08 -13.81
C THR A 304 -0.99 35.81 -14.48
N GLY A 305 -1.93 35.10 -13.85
CA GLY A 305 -2.59 33.95 -14.46
C GLY A 305 -3.34 34.34 -15.73
N PRO A 306 -3.73 33.36 -16.54
CA PRO A 306 -4.44 33.62 -17.77
C PRO A 306 -5.83 34.24 -17.50
N ASP A 307 -6.25 35.17 -18.35
CA ASP A 307 -7.57 35.83 -18.26
C ASP A 307 -8.72 34.85 -18.55
N ASP A 308 -8.44 33.76 -19.29
CA ASP A 308 -9.40 32.71 -19.62
C ASP A 308 -8.72 31.33 -19.60
N LEU A 309 -9.53 30.28 -19.44
CA LEU A 309 -9.08 28.89 -19.49
C LEU A 309 -9.88 28.14 -20.56
N ASP A 310 -9.25 27.16 -21.21
CA ASP A 310 -9.99 26.22 -22.04
C ASP A 310 -10.80 25.26 -21.14
N VAL A 311 -11.91 25.77 -20.63
CA VAL A 311 -12.81 25.02 -19.74
C VAL A 311 -13.38 23.81 -20.47
N ALA A 312 -13.54 23.87 -21.79
CA ALA A 312 -14.01 22.74 -22.58
C ALA A 312 -13.00 21.58 -22.55
N ASP A 313 -11.71 21.89 -22.71
CA ASP A 313 -10.64 20.89 -22.59
C ASP A 313 -10.49 20.38 -21.15
N ILE A 314 -10.60 21.24 -20.13
CA ILE A 314 -10.61 20.82 -18.72
C ILE A 314 -11.78 19.87 -18.44
N VAL A 315 -12.99 20.17 -18.95
CA VAL A 315 -14.16 19.30 -18.82
C VAL A 315 -13.93 17.97 -19.54
N ASN A 316 -13.31 17.98 -20.72
CA ASN A 316 -12.94 16.74 -21.43
C ASN A 316 -11.96 15.89 -20.61
N HIS A 317 -10.93 16.51 -20.02
CA HIS A 317 -10.00 15.83 -19.12
C HIS A 317 -10.70 15.26 -17.88
N TRP A 318 -11.61 16.03 -17.27
CA TRP A 318 -12.40 15.59 -16.12
C TRP A 318 -13.31 14.40 -16.46
N TRP A 319 -14.04 14.45 -17.58
CA TRP A 319 -14.87 13.33 -18.03
C TRP A 319 -14.06 12.08 -18.33
N GLN A 320 -12.86 12.23 -18.90
CA GLN A 320 -11.99 11.12 -19.21
C GLN A 320 -11.18 10.61 -18.01
N GLN A 321 -11.16 11.34 -16.89
CA GLN A 321 -10.31 11.07 -15.73
C GLN A 321 -8.83 10.93 -16.13
N LYS A 322 -8.37 11.80 -17.03
CA LYS A 322 -6.97 11.87 -17.48
C LYS A 322 -6.38 13.21 -17.05
N ARG A 323 -5.22 13.14 -16.41
CA ARG A 323 -4.33 14.29 -16.16
C ARG A 323 -3.35 14.44 -17.30
#